data_AF-A0A1D6NWB4-F1
#
_entry.id   AF-A0A1D6NWB4-F1
#
_cell.length_a   1.000
_cell.length_b   1.000
_cell.length_c   1.000
_cell.angle_alpha   90.00
_cell.angle_beta   90.00
_cell.angle_gamma   90.00
#
_symmetry.space_group_name_H-M   'P 1'
#
loop_
_entity.id
_entity.type
_entity.pdbx_description
1 polymer ?
#
loop_
_entity_poly.entity_id
_entity_poly.type
_entity_poly.pdbx_seq_one_letter_code
_entity_poly.pdbx_strand_id
1 'polypeptide(L)'
;MKITSPPTGSEIALALRVLEGCCLLYSRCTALAHKYKAVKVLLNILASRGPTEQGVCLDTLISLMLDSPSNQMDFEEYSGLEKVAELLKDVQVEKHIRLKCGEFLLLLIGHVFVKENSPIHEQMKNLFGEQCASLIWAASRFGSTLDAEQRQTTLQIQAMRVVESLEPY
;
A
#
# COMPACT_ATOMS: atom_id res chain seq x y z
N MET A 1 -11.57 25.04 -17.55
CA MET A 1 -12.18 25.02 -16.20
C MET A 1 -11.08 25.33 -15.20
N LYS A 2 -11.17 26.42 -14.42
CA LYS A 2 -10.20 26.74 -13.36
C LYS A 2 -10.82 26.29 -12.03
N ILE A 3 -10.21 25.31 -11.38
CA ILE A 3 -10.59 24.89 -10.03
C ILE A 3 -10.02 25.95 -9.08
N THR A 4 -10.90 26.65 -8.35
CA THR A 4 -10.54 27.82 -7.52
C THR A 4 -10.41 27.48 -6.04
N SER A 5 -10.88 26.32 -5.60
CA SER A 5 -10.79 25.84 -4.22
C SER A 5 -9.91 24.60 -4.13
N PRO A 6 -9.18 24.39 -3.01
CA PRO A 6 -8.48 23.12 -2.78
C PRO A 6 -9.51 21.98 -2.71
N PRO A 7 -9.14 20.76 -3.18
CA PRO A 7 -10.03 19.61 -3.11
C PRO A 7 -10.29 19.20 -1.66
N THR A 8 -11.53 18.82 -1.39
CA THR A 8 -11.95 18.23 -0.12
C THR A 8 -11.44 16.80 0.02
N GLY A 9 -11.41 16.29 1.25
CA GLY A 9 -11.01 14.91 1.52
C GLY A 9 -11.86 13.87 0.76
N SER A 10 -13.18 14.09 0.72
CA SER A 10 -14.11 13.22 -0.01
C SER A 10 -13.88 13.23 -1.53
N GLU A 11 -13.54 14.38 -2.11
CA GLU A 11 -13.19 14.48 -3.54
C GLU A 11 -11.89 13.74 -3.84
N ILE A 12 -10.89 13.85 -2.97
CA ILE A 12 -9.63 13.09 -3.10
C ILE A 12 -9.92 11.59 -3.01
N ALA A 13 -10.64 11.15 -1.99
CA ALA A 13 -10.96 9.73 -1.79
C ALA A 13 -11.76 9.16 -2.96
N LEU A 14 -12.73 9.91 -3.50
CA LEU A 14 -13.49 9.48 -4.68
C LEU A 14 -12.59 9.38 -5.91
N ALA A 15 -11.75 10.38 -6.17
CA ALA A 15 -10.84 10.38 -7.31
C ALA A 15 -9.85 9.22 -7.24
N LEU A 16 -9.33 8.90 -6.05
CA LEU A 16 -8.43 7.78 -5.83
C LEU A 16 -9.12 6.42 -6.09
N ARG A 17 -10.35 6.21 -5.60
CA ARG A 17 -11.12 4.98 -5.91
C ARG A 17 -11.42 4.81 -7.39
N VAL A 18 -11.71 5.91 -8.10
CA VAL A 18 -11.90 5.87 -9.55
C VAL A 18 -10.60 5.49 -10.25
N LEU A 19 -9.47 6.09 -9.84
CA LEU A 19 -8.15 5.77 -10.39
C LEU A 19 -7.77 4.31 -10.13
N GLU A 20 -8.03 3.80 -8.92
CA GLU A 20 -7.83 2.41 -8.53
C GLU A 20 -8.56 1.47 -9.48
N GLY A 21 -9.88 1.67 -9.66
CA GLY A 21 -10.69 0.87 -10.58
C GLY A 21 -10.19 0.95 -12.03
N CYS A 22 -9.79 2.14 -12.50
CA CYS A 22 -9.22 2.30 -13.84
C CYS A 22 -7.92 1.50 -14.02
N CYS A 23 -7.02 1.52 -13.04
CA CYS A 23 -5.76 0.79 -13.09
C CYS A 23 -5.95 -0.73 -13.01
N LEU A 24 -6.94 -1.21 -12.25
CA LEU A 24 -7.29 -2.63 -12.19
C LEU A 24 -7.94 -3.15 -13.48
N LEU A 25 -8.70 -2.30 -14.18
CA LEU A 25 -9.46 -2.72 -15.37
C LEU A 25 -8.71 -2.48 -16.70
N TYR A 26 -7.75 -1.54 -16.74
CA TYR A 26 -7.07 -1.18 -17.98
C TYR A 26 -5.59 -0.83 -17.77
N SER A 27 -4.70 -1.70 -18.26
CA SER A 27 -3.24 -1.55 -18.09
C SER A 27 -2.65 -0.25 -18.68
N ARG A 28 -3.30 0.39 -19.66
CA ARG A 28 -2.84 1.70 -20.17
C ARG A 28 -2.96 2.80 -19.10
N CYS A 29 -3.86 2.65 -18.13
CA CYS A 29 -3.99 3.58 -17.02
C CYS A 29 -2.76 3.55 -16.11
N THR A 30 -2.13 2.40 -15.86
CA THR A 30 -0.88 2.34 -15.08
C THR A 30 0.29 3.01 -15.82
N ALA A 31 0.35 2.88 -17.15
CA ALA A 31 1.34 3.60 -17.97
C ALA A 31 1.13 5.13 -17.95
N LEU A 32 -0.13 5.59 -17.98
CA LEU A 32 -0.45 7.01 -17.81
C LEU A 32 -0.15 7.49 -16.39
N ALA A 33 -0.41 6.68 -15.37
CA ALA A 33 -0.07 6.99 -13.99
C ALA A 33 1.44 7.24 -13.82
N HIS A 34 2.29 6.41 -14.44
CA HIS A 34 3.73 6.64 -14.48
C HIS A 34 4.08 7.96 -15.19
N LYS A 35 3.52 8.19 -16.40
CA LYS A 35 3.73 9.42 -17.18
C LYS A 35 3.42 10.68 -16.37
N TYR A 36 2.37 10.64 -15.55
CA TYR A 36 1.95 11.77 -14.71
C TYR A 36 2.50 11.73 -13.29
N LYS A 37 3.47 10.85 -12.99
CA LYS A 37 4.12 10.72 -11.67
C LYS A 37 3.12 10.54 -10.52
N ALA A 38 2.09 9.73 -10.78
CA ALA A 38 1.01 9.50 -9.83
C ALA A 38 1.51 8.89 -8.51
N VAL A 39 2.49 7.98 -8.55
CA VAL A 39 3.08 7.37 -7.34
C VAL A 39 3.58 8.45 -6.38
N LYS A 40 4.33 9.45 -6.88
CA LYS A 40 4.80 10.59 -6.07
C LYS A 40 3.64 11.37 -5.44
N VAL A 41 2.57 11.61 -6.20
CA VAL A 41 1.38 12.33 -5.73
C VAL A 41 0.68 11.54 -4.62
N LEU A 42 0.51 10.22 -4.79
CA LEU A 42 -0.10 9.35 -3.79
C LEU A 42 0.75 9.29 -2.52
N LEU A 43 2.08 9.15 -2.63
CA LEU A 43 2.97 9.17 -1.46
C LEU A 43 2.93 10.52 -0.70
N ASN A 44 2.68 11.63 -1.38
CA ASN A 44 2.44 12.92 -0.73
C ASN A 44 1.08 12.96 -0.01
N ILE A 45 0.03 12.37 -0.60
CA ILE A 45 -1.28 12.24 0.05
C ILE A 45 -1.15 11.39 1.31
N LEU A 46 -0.49 10.23 1.21
CA LEU A 46 -0.25 9.31 2.32
C LEU A 46 0.44 10.01 3.50
N ALA A 47 1.43 10.86 3.22
CA ALA A 47 2.21 11.56 4.25
C ALA A 47 1.54 12.83 4.83
N SER A 48 0.53 13.41 4.17
CA SER A 48 0.01 14.75 4.54
C SER A 48 -1.49 14.86 4.77
N ARG A 49 -2.26 13.81 4.42
CA ARG A 49 -3.73 13.82 4.52
C ARG A 49 -4.24 12.94 5.66
N GLY A 50 -5.55 12.99 5.89
CA GLY A 50 -6.18 12.32 7.00
C GLY A 50 -6.40 10.82 6.75
N PRO A 51 -6.90 10.10 7.76
CA PRO A 51 -7.09 8.66 7.72
C PRO A 51 -7.88 8.18 6.50
N THR A 52 -8.94 8.90 6.13
CA THR A 52 -9.79 8.52 5.00
C THR A 52 -9.01 8.51 3.68
N GLU A 53 -8.21 9.54 3.43
CA GLU A 53 -7.40 9.61 2.20
C GLU A 53 -6.23 8.63 2.25
N GLN A 54 -5.61 8.46 3.42
CA GLN A 54 -4.51 7.51 3.61
C GLN A 54 -4.93 6.08 3.28
N GLY A 55 -6.08 5.63 3.78
CA GLY A 55 -6.58 4.28 3.54
C GLY A 55 -6.80 4.00 2.05
N VAL A 56 -7.51 4.89 1.35
CA VAL A 56 -7.76 4.75 -0.09
C VAL A 56 -6.46 4.90 -0.90
N CYS A 57 -5.54 5.73 -0.45
CA CYS A 57 -4.25 5.91 -1.10
C CYS A 57 -3.42 4.62 -1.12
N LEU A 58 -3.44 3.84 -0.03
CA LEU A 58 -2.75 2.56 0.06
C LEU A 58 -3.31 1.55 -0.97
N ASP A 59 -4.63 1.43 -1.08
CA ASP A 59 -5.29 0.55 -2.07
C ASP A 59 -4.96 0.99 -3.51
N THR A 60 -5.01 2.31 -3.75
CA THR A 60 -4.72 2.87 -5.07
C THR A 60 -3.25 2.61 -5.46
N LEU A 61 -2.29 2.73 -4.52
CA LEU A 61 -0.87 2.43 -4.78
C LEU A 61 -0.67 0.98 -5.26
N ILE A 62 -1.35 0.00 -4.66
CA ILE A 62 -1.29 -1.40 -5.11
C ILE A 62 -1.73 -1.52 -6.57
N SER A 63 -2.88 -0.92 -6.92
CA SER A 63 -3.41 -0.98 -8.30
C SER A 63 -2.48 -0.32 -9.33
N LEU A 64 -1.75 0.73 -8.96
CA LEU A 64 -0.80 1.41 -9.84
C LEU A 64 0.42 0.55 -10.14
N MET A 65 0.89 -0.18 -9.12
CA MET A 65 2.12 -0.96 -9.19
C MET A 65 1.90 -2.39 -9.69
N LEU A 66 0.67 -2.91 -9.61
CA LEU A 66 0.34 -4.24 -10.11
C LEU A 66 0.69 -4.36 -11.60
N ASP A 67 1.53 -5.34 -11.93
CA ASP A 67 2.07 -5.57 -13.27
C ASP A 67 2.71 -4.34 -13.95
N SER A 68 3.21 -3.38 -13.15
CA SER A 68 3.79 -2.13 -13.66
C SER A 68 5.19 -1.85 -13.08
N PRO A 69 6.25 -2.38 -13.74
CA PRO A 69 7.63 -2.16 -13.29
C PRO A 69 8.01 -0.67 -13.19
N SER A 70 7.49 0.18 -14.06
CA SER A 70 7.75 1.62 -14.03
C SER A 70 7.20 2.31 -12.77
N ASN A 71 5.99 1.93 -12.34
CA ASN A 71 5.43 2.47 -11.10
C ASN A 71 6.08 1.85 -9.86
N GLN A 72 6.52 0.59 -9.92
CA GLN A 72 7.31 -0.05 -8.85
C GLN A 72 8.65 0.68 -8.64
N MET A 73 9.37 0.99 -9.72
CA MET A 73 10.60 1.79 -9.64
C MET A 73 10.35 3.19 -9.09
N ASP A 74 9.27 3.88 -9.51
CA ASP A 74 8.90 5.18 -8.93
C ASP A 74 8.61 5.05 -7.42
N PHE A 75 8.00 3.95 -6.95
CA PHE A 75 7.73 3.72 -5.53
C PHE A 75 9.01 3.55 -4.71
N GLU A 76 9.98 2.79 -5.23
CA GLU A 76 11.31 2.65 -4.62
C GLU A 76 12.08 3.99 -4.65
N GLU A 77 12.06 4.72 -5.77
CA GLU A 77 12.72 6.03 -5.94
C GLU A 77 12.22 7.08 -4.94
N TYR A 78 10.93 7.05 -4.62
CA TYR A 78 10.29 8.00 -3.71
C TYR A 78 10.17 7.51 -2.26
N SER A 79 10.95 6.49 -1.88
CA SER A 79 10.98 5.92 -0.52
C SER A 79 9.58 5.54 -0.03
N GLY A 80 8.82 4.88 -0.90
CA GLY A 80 7.43 4.54 -0.64
C GLY A 80 7.28 3.60 0.55
N LEU A 81 8.22 2.67 0.72
CA LEU A 81 8.18 1.71 1.82
C LEU A 81 8.46 2.37 3.17
N GLU A 82 9.41 3.30 3.22
CA GLU A 82 9.74 4.08 4.41
C GLU A 82 8.53 4.89 4.90
N LYS A 83 7.78 5.52 3.99
CA LYS A 83 6.55 6.26 4.32
C LYS A 83 5.46 5.38 4.92
N VAL A 84 5.32 4.15 4.41
CA VAL A 84 4.39 3.17 4.98
C VAL A 84 4.87 2.71 6.34
N ALA A 85 6.18 2.50 6.51
CA ALA A 85 6.77 2.13 7.79
C ALA A 85 6.58 3.20 8.87
N GLU A 86 6.73 4.47 8.52
CA GLU A 86 6.45 5.62 9.40
C GLU A 86 5.02 5.56 9.93
N LEU A 87 4.02 5.39 9.06
CA LEU A 87 2.62 5.29 9.47
C LEU A 87 2.32 4.05 10.31
N LEU A 88 2.87 2.89 9.96
CA LEU A 88 2.61 1.63 10.65
C LEU A 88 3.18 1.63 12.09
N LYS A 89 4.35 2.24 12.28
CA LYS A 89 5.06 2.27 13.57
C LYS A 89 4.62 3.40 14.48
N ASP A 90 4.04 4.47 13.94
CA ASP A 90 3.56 5.58 14.76
C ASP A 90 2.31 5.16 15.55
N VAL A 91 2.46 5.01 16.86
CA VAL A 91 1.38 4.64 17.79
C VAL A 91 0.29 5.70 17.90
N GLN A 92 0.53 6.94 17.45
CA GLN A 92 -0.46 8.01 17.40
C GLN A 92 -1.36 7.91 16.16
N VAL A 93 -0.93 7.19 15.12
CA VAL A 93 -1.76 6.94 13.95
C VAL A 93 -2.91 6.01 14.32
N GLU A 94 -4.11 6.33 13.84
CA GLU A 94 -5.30 5.55 14.15
C GLU A 94 -5.12 4.07 13.80
N LYS A 95 -5.54 3.18 14.71
CA LYS A 95 -5.35 1.72 14.58
C LYS A 95 -5.84 1.18 13.24
N HIS A 96 -6.95 1.71 12.72
CA HIS A 96 -7.49 1.25 11.43
C HIS A 96 -6.56 1.56 10.24
N ILE A 97 -5.79 2.66 10.29
CA ILE A 97 -4.78 3.00 9.28
C ILE A 97 -3.53 2.14 9.44
N ARG A 98 -3.09 1.89 10.67
CA ARG A 98 -1.98 0.94 10.93
C ARG A 98 -2.32 -0.46 10.40
N LEU A 99 -3.55 -0.94 10.64
CA LEU A 99 -4.05 -2.19 10.06
C LEU A 99 -4.03 -2.14 8.53
N LYS A 100 -4.47 -1.02 7.93
CA LYS A 100 -4.45 -0.84 6.47
C LYS A 100 -3.04 -0.87 5.89
N CYS A 101 -2.05 -0.33 6.60
CA CYS A 101 -0.63 -0.47 6.24
C CYS A 101 -0.19 -1.94 6.27
N GLY A 102 -0.63 -2.72 7.27
CA GLY A 102 -0.40 -4.17 7.32
C GLY A 102 -0.99 -4.91 6.11
N GLU A 103 -2.24 -4.61 5.74
CA GLU A 103 -2.87 -5.15 4.52
C GLU A 103 -2.07 -4.79 3.28
N PHE A 104 -1.67 -3.53 3.16
CA PHE A 104 -0.86 -3.03 2.05
C PHE A 104 0.46 -3.80 1.92
N LEU A 105 1.21 -4.00 3.03
CA LEU A 105 2.48 -4.72 2.99
C LEU A 105 2.32 -6.19 2.55
N LEU A 106 1.26 -6.86 3.00
CA LEU A 106 0.94 -8.22 2.60
C LEU A 106 0.65 -8.31 1.09
N LEU A 107 -0.14 -7.36 0.56
CA LEU A 107 -0.45 -7.30 -0.87
C LEU A 107 0.78 -6.88 -1.71
N LEU A 108 1.57 -5.93 -1.22
CA LEU A 108 2.79 -5.46 -1.85
C LEU A 108 3.75 -6.61 -2.11
N ILE A 109 4.03 -7.41 -1.07
CA ILE A 109 4.96 -8.54 -1.19
C ILE A 109 4.32 -9.72 -1.94
N GLY A 110 3.04 -10.01 -1.68
CA GLY A 110 2.36 -11.17 -2.26
C GLY A 110 2.00 -11.05 -3.74
N HIS A 111 1.80 -9.82 -4.24
CA HIS A 111 1.26 -9.58 -5.58
C HIS A 111 2.08 -8.61 -6.43
N VAL A 112 2.77 -7.64 -5.82
CA VAL A 112 3.53 -6.63 -6.58
C VAL A 112 5.01 -7.04 -6.71
N PHE A 113 5.64 -7.42 -5.61
CA PHE A 113 7.05 -7.77 -5.53
C PHE A 113 7.26 -9.27 -5.23
N VAL A 114 6.62 -10.14 -6.02
CA VAL A 114 6.57 -11.60 -5.79
C VAL A 114 7.93 -12.30 -5.86
N LYS A 115 8.90 -11.71 -6.57
CA LYS A 115 10.22 -12.33 -6.77
C LYS A 115 11.04 -12.30 -5.47
N GLU A 116 11.40 -13.49 -5.00
CA GLU A 116 12.38 -13.67 -3.94
C GLU A 116 13.70 -12.94 -4.30
N ASN A 117 14.23 -12.16 -3.36
CA ASN A 117 15.46 -11.35 -3.48
C ASN A 117 15.37 -10.01 -4.23
N SER A 118 14.18 -9.41 -4.39
CA SER A 118 14.13 -7.99 -4.79
C SER A 118 14.64 -7.07 -3.67
N PRO A 119 15.20 -5.88 -3.98
CA PRO A 119 15.73 -4.94 -2.99
C PRO A 119 14.76 -4.59 -1.86
N ILE A 120 13.46 -4.57 -2.18
CA ILE A 120 12.40 -4.29 -1.22
C ILE A 120 12.34 -5.30 -0.06
N HIS A 121 12.72 -6.57 -0.26
CA HIS A 121 12.73 -7.57 0.81
C HIS A 121 13.78 -7.25 1.87
N GLU A 122 14.94 -6.76 1.45
CA GLU A 122 15.99 -6.33 2.37
C GLU A 122 15.58 -5.04 3.10
N GLN A 123 14.93 -4.11 2.39
CA GLN A 123 14.35 -2.92 3.02
C GLN A 123 13.29 -3.28 4.07
N MET A 124 12.42 -4.27 3.79
CA MET A 124 11.45 -4.77 4.77
C MET A 124 12.11 -5.24 6.06
N LYS A 125 13.21 -5.99 5.95
CA LYS A 125 13.99 -6.45 7.13
C LYS A 125 14.61 -5.29 7.89
N ASN A 126 15.21 -4.33 7.19
CA ASN A 126 15.83 -3.17 7.80
C ASN A 126 14.81 -2.25 8.50
N LEU A 127 13.62 -2.11 7.92
CA LEU A 127 12.57 -1.28 8.48
C LEU A 127 11.82 -2.00 9.61
N PHE A 128 11.38 -3.24 9.43
CA PHE A 128 10.46 -3.90 10.37
C PHE A 128 11.11 -4.98 11.25
N GLY A 129 12.38 -5.30 11.03
CA GLY A 129 13.08 -6.40 11.67
C GLY A 129 12.80 -7.76 11.02
N GLU A 130 13.72 -8.70 11.22
CA GLU A 130 13.69 -10.04 10.60
C GLU A 130 12.38 -10.79 10.90
N GLN A 131 11.87 -10.68 12.13
CA GLN A 131 10.66 -11.40 12.57
C GLN A 131 9.41 -10.92 11.83
N CYS A 132 9.17 -9.60 11.78
CA CYS A 132 8.01 -9.03 11.08
C CYS A 132 8.14 -9.24 9.56
N ALA A 133 9.33 -9.05 8.99
CA ALA A 133 9.56 -9.28 7.56
C ALA A 133 9.30 -10.75 7.16
N SER A 134 9.76 -11.71 7.97
CA SER A 134 9.50 -13.14 7.76
C SER A 134 8.02 -13.50 7.88
N LEU A 135 7.31 -12.87 8.84
CA LEU A 135 5.87 -13.04 8.99
C LEU A 135 5.12 -12.55 7.76
N ILE A 136 5.45 -11.36 7.25
CA ILE A 136 4.84 -10.80 6.04
C ILE A 136 5.10 -11.69 4.83
N TRP A 137 6.33 -12.18 4.68
CA TRP A 137 6.68 -13.10 3.60
C TRP A 137 5.90 -14.42 3.64
N ALA A 138 5.80 -15.04 4.81
CA ALA A 138 5.06 -16.30 4.98
C ALA A 138 3.56 -16.09 4.77
N ALA A 139 3.02 -14.99 5.30
CA ALA A 139 1.61 -14.65 5.20
C ALA A 139 1.23 -14.25 3.78
N SER A 140 2.03 -13.47 3.05
CA SER A 140 1.66 -12.93 1.72
C SER A 140 1.32 -13.98 0.65
N ARG A 141 1.61 -15.27 0.91
CA ARG A 141 1.31 -16.41 0.03
C ARG A 141 -0.06 -17.05 0.26
N PHE A 142 -0.96 -16.46 1.05
CA PHE A 142 -2.30 -17.04 1.30
C PHE A 142 -3.23 -17.01 0.08
N GLY A 143 -4.15 -17.97 0.01
CA GLY A 143 -5.49 -17.72 -0.55
C GLY A 143 -5.80 -18.16 -1.98
N SER A 144 -4.97 -18.96 -2.66
CA SER A 144 -5.32 -19.48 -4.00
C SER A 144 -6.55 -20.40 -3.99
N THR A 145 -6.88 -21.01 -2.85
CA THR A 145 -8.02 -21.93 -2.66
C THR A 145 -9.21 -21.34 -1.92
N LEU A 146 -9.09 -20.09 -1.44
CA LEU A 146 -10.11 -19.43 -0.62
C LEU A 146 -11.08 -18.61 -1.49
N ASP A 147 -12.34 -18.51 -1.07
CA ASP A 147 -13.29 -17.55 -1.67
C ASP A 147 -12.95 -16.10 -1.30
N ALA A 148 -13.66 -15.13 -1.87
CA ALA A 148 -13.36 -13.71 -1.69
C ALA A 148 -13.54 -13.22 -0.24
N GLU A 149 -14.55 -13.71 0.48
CA GLU A 149 -14.84 -13.32 1.86
C GLU A 149 -13.80 -13.90 2.82
N GLN A 150 -13.43 -15.16 2.60
CA GLN A 150 -12.36 -15.84 3.32
C GLN A 150 -11.01 -15.17 3.08
N ARG A 151 -10.71 -14.74 1.85
CA ARG A 151 -9.49 -13.97 1.55
C ARG A 151 -9.46 -12.65 2.30
N GLN A 152 -10.56 -11.90 2.30
CA GLN A 152 -10.64 -10.62 2.99
C GLN A 152 -10.44 -10.81 4.50
N THR A 153 -11.12 -11.78 5.10
CA THR A 153 -11.00 -12.10 6.53
C THR A 153 -9.58 -12.53 6.87
N THR A 154 -8.96 -13.37 6.02
CA THR A 154 -7.58 -13.83 6.21
C THR A 154 -6.60 -12.67 6.14
N LEU A 155 -6.74 -11.79 5.15
CA LEU A 155 -5.91 -10.59 4.99
C LEU A 155 -5.98 -9.71 6.24
N GLN A 156 -7.18 -9.46 6.78
CA GLN A 156 -7.37 -8.67 8.00
C GLN A 156 -6.70 -9.31 9.23
N ILE A 157 -6.83 -10.64 9.39
CA ILE A 157 -6.19 -11.37 10.48
C ILE A 157 -4.66 -11.26 10.37
N GLN A 158 -4.10 -11.42 9.17
CA GLN A 158 -2.65 -11.30 8.99
C GLN A 158 -2.16 -9.86 9.18
N ALA A 159 -2.92 -8.87 8.72
CA ALA A 159 -2.60 -7.46 8.94
C ALA A 159 -2.56 -7.11 10.43
N MET A 160 -3.49 -7.65 11.22
CA MET A 160 -3.48 -7.52 12.68
C MET A 160 -2.20 -8.10 13.29
N ARG A 161 -1.79 -9.30 12.88
CA ARG A 161 -0.53 -9.92 13.34
C ARG A 161 0.71 -9.10 12.98
N VAL A 162 0.72 -8.46 11.81
CA VAL A 162 1.80 -7.55 11.40
C VAL A 162 1.89 -6.37 12.38
N VAL A 163 0.77 -5.72 12.69
CA VAL A 163 0.74 -4.60 13.65
C VAL A 163 1.20 -5.05 15.03
N GLU A 164 0.65 -6.16 15.54
CA GLU A 164 0.99 -6.72 16.85
C GLU A 164 2.48 -7.08 16.96
N SER A 165 3.11 -7.55 15.88
CA SER A 165 4.54 -7.89 15.88
C SER A 165 5.48 -6.69 16.04
N LEU A 166 4.96 -5.47 15.89
CA LEU A 166 5.70 -4.22 16.02
C LEU A 166 5.43 -3.49 17.34
N GLU A 167 4.49 -3.96 18.15
CA GLU A 167 4.18 -3.33 19.44
C GLU A 167 5.16 -3.83 20.52
N PRO A 168 5.72 -2.94 21.35
CA PRO A 168 6.57 -3.36 22.46
C PRO A 168 5.72 -4.12 23.49
N TYR A 169 6.17 -5.33 23.84
CA TYR A 169 5.58 -6.20 24.87
C TYR A 169 5.63 -5.60 26.28
#